data_AF-A0A3D9UJ98-F1
#
_entry.id   AF-A0A3D9UJ98-F1
#
_cell.length_a   1.000
_cell.length_b   1.000
_cell.length_c   1.000
_cell.angle_alpha   90.00
_cell.angle_beta   90.00
_cell.angle_gamma   90.00
#
_symmetry.space_group_name_H-M   'P 1'
#
loop_
_entity.id
_entity.type
_entity.pdbx_description
1 polymer ?
#
loop_
_entity_poly.entity_id
_entity_poly.type
_entity_poly.pdbx_seq_one_letter_code
_entity_poly.pdbx_strand_id
1 'polypeptide(L)'
;MKKIILLTKIFLLSIFIPVVNADSNYNPDGYEVARKITQRYFDNQKYCGDDDLPAFLCSGVLLRGTVASDKYHSWNPNPHSQESGGVSFSYLRHDVKFSELAFNYNNGYIFSPYIENLADKIHPETLCYFPVDASTAYRNDKGCGYSSGYPNGIPCQQQGITTAEQWVNNYVYVIQYNNPAQCGFDVTGAGSADAFMQGIKVRSLIQLSENNEIILATWPQDIPDKLPIEAFFYRAGGLSGAQHDQRDFHNITGVIIPIIQMTLPYNNQDASFIYNPEDQAVNP
;
A
#
# COMPACT_ATOMS: atom_id res chain seq x y z
N MET A 1 -58.91 9.98 60.89
CA MET A 1 -57.83 8.99 60.66
C MET A 1 -57.15 9.29 59.33
N LYS A 2 -56.04 10.04 59.32
CA LYS A 2 -55.23 10.29 58.12
C LYS A 2 -53.90 9.57 58.32
N LYS A 3 -53.61 8.56 57.48
CA LYS A 3 -52.33 7.83 57.48
C LYS A 3 -51.26 8.71 56.84
N ILE A 4 -50.19 8.98 57.58
CA ILE A 4 -48.98 9.64 57.08
C ILE A 4 -48.08 8.54 56.50
N ILE A 5 -47.79 8.61 55.20
CA ILE A 5 -46.85 7.73 54.53
C ILE A 5 -45.48 8.42 54.55
N LEU A 6 -44.53 7.83 55.26
CA LEU A 6 -43.13 8.29 55.32
C LEU A 6 -42.39 7.74 54.09
N LEU A 7 -42.08 8.60 53.13
CA LEU A 7 -41.26 8.27 51.95
C LEU A 7 -39.78 8.41 52.31
N THR A 8 -39.12 7.30 52.60
CA THR A 8 -37.67 7.24 52.79
C THR A 8 -36.99 7.39 51.42
N LYS A 9 -36.38 8.55 51.16
CA LYS A 9 -35.54 8.75 49.97
C LYS A 9 -34.23 7.99 50.15
N ILE A 10 -34.07 6.88 49.42
CA ILE A 10 -32.80 6.17 49.28
C ILE A 10 -31.94 7.00 48.32
N PHE A 11 -30.88 7.62 48.85
CA PHE A 11 -29.83 8.27 48.05
C PHE A 11 -28.89 7.18 47.54
N LEU A 12 -29.04 6.77 46.28
CA LEU A 12 -28.06 5.93 45.59
C LEU A 12 -26.84 6.80 45.27
N LEU A 13 -25.75 6.62 46.02
CA LEU A 13 -24.44 7.14 45.61
C LEU A 13 -24.01 6.38 44.34
N SER A 14 -24.11 7.04 43.20
CA SER A 14 -23.49 6.59 41.95
C SER A 14 -21.97 6.69 42.11
N ILE A 15 -21.33 5.54 42.35
CA ILE A 15 -19.87 5.40 42.25
C ILE A 15 -19.55 5.54 40.76
N PHE A 16 -19.04 6.71 40.36
CA PHE A 16 -18.34 6.84 39.09
C PHE A 16 -17.05 6.04 39.19
N ILE A 17 -17.07 4.82 38.64
CA ILE A 17 -15.84 4.11 38.32
C ILE A 17 -15.29 4.84 37.08
N PRO A 18 -14.13 5.50 37.13
CA PRO A 18 -13.49 5.96 35.92
C PRO A 18 -13.16 4.70 35.11
N VAL A 19 -13.87 4.51 33.99
CA VAL A 19 -13.40 3.60 32.95
C VAL A 19 -12.13 4.25 32.42
N VAL A 20 -10.98 3.75 32.87
CA VAL A 20 -9.71 4.03 32.23
C VAL A 20 -9.84 3.38 30.86
N ASN A 21 -9.94 4.19 29.80
CA ASN A 21 -9.70 3.70 28.44
C ASN A 21 -8.27 3.15 28.44
N ALA A 22 -8.14 1.83 28.42
CA ALA A 22 -6.89 1.18 28.10
C ALA A 22 -6.68 1.27 26.58
N ASP A 23 -6.43 2.48 26.07
CA ASP A 23 -5.77 2.66 24.78
C ASP A 23 -4.29 2.87 25.05
N SER A 24 -3.59 1.76 25.26
CA SER A 24 -2.13 1.76 25.35
C SER A 24 -1.59 0.48 24.73
N ASN A 25 -0.95 0.64 23.56
CA ASN A 25 -0.09 -0.33 22.87
C ASN A 25 -0.81 -1.51 22.21
N TYR A 26 -1.59 -1.25 21.15
CA TYR A 26 -1.88 -2.30 20.18
C TYR A 26 -0.57 -2.66 19.45
N ASN A 27 0.02 -3.79 19.82
CA ASN A 27 1.09 -4.44 19.06
C ASN A 27 0.45 -5.57 18.25
N PRO A 28 0.33 -5.46 16.92
CA PRO A 28 -0.21 -6.55 16.13
C PRO A 28 0.74 -7.75 16.21
N ASP A 29 0.20 -8.94 16.47
CA ASP A 29 0.97 -10.18 16.41
C ASP A 29 1.59 -10.32 15.01
N GLY A 30 2.92 -10.29 14.92
CA GLY A 30 3.64 -10.35 13.67
C GLY A 30 3.33 -11.60 12.84
N TYR A 31 3.01 -12.73 13.48
CA TYR A 31 2.56 -13.94 12.79
C TYR A 31 1.20 -13.71 12.12
N GLU A 32 0.28 -13.01 12.78
CA GLU A 32 -1.03 -12.66 12.25
C GLU A 32 -0.92 -11.66 11.09
N VAL A 33 -0.03 -10.65 11.19
CA VAL A 33 0.24 -9.72 10.09
C VAL A 33 0.78 -10.47 8.86
N ALA A 34 1.78 -11.34 9.04
CA ALA A 34 2.32 -12.16 7.95
C ALA A 34 1.24 -13.04 7.30
N ARG A 35 0.36 -13.65 8.12
CA ARG A 35 -0.75 -14.48 7.66
C ARG A 35 -1.74 -13.66 6.83
N LYS A 36 -2.13 -12.46 7.28
CA LYS A 36 -3.06 -11.57 6.56
C LYS A 36 -2.47 -11.06 5.24
N ILE A 37 -1.21 -10.65 5.23
CA ILE A 37 -0.51 -10.25 3.99
C ILE A 37 -0.50 -11.42 2.98
N THR A 38 -0.19 -12.63 3.46
CA THR A 38 -0.22 -13.84 2.62
C THR A 38 -1.63 -14.12 2.07
N GLN A 39 -2.68 -13.98 2.88
CA GLN A 39 -4.06 -14.14 2.42
C GLN A 39 -4.41 -13.16 1.31
N ARG A 40 -4.08 -11.88 1.47
CA ARG A 40 -4.34 -10.85 0.45
C ARG A 40 -3.54 -11.08 -0.82
N TYR A 41 -2.31 -11.59 -0.72
CA TYR A 41 -1.54 -11.97 -1.91
C TYR A 41 -2.25 -13.06 -2.74
N PHE A 42 -2.83 -14.08 -2.10
CA PHE A 42 -3.53 -15.16 -2.81
C PHE A 42 -4.98 -14.83 -3.19
N ASP A 43 -5.53 -13.72 -2.71
CA ASP A 43 -6.89 -13.30 -2.99
C ASP A 43 -7.01 -12.61 -4.35
N ASN A 44 -7.45 -13.35 -5.37
CA ASN A 44 -7.64 -12.84 -6.72
C ASN A 44 -9.04 -12.27 -6.97
N GLN A 45 -9.76 -11.83 -5.93
CA GLN A 45 -11.05 -11.19 -6.13
C GLN A 45 -10.97 -9.99 -7.09
N LYS A 46 -12.04 -9.82 -7.87
CA LYS A 46 -12.11 -8.75 -8.88
C LYS A 46 -12.45 -7.40 -8.26
N TYR A 47 -13.23 -7.43 -7.18
CA TYR A 47 -13.80 -6.26 -6.54
C TYR A 47 -13.74 -6.42 -5.02
N CYS A 48 -13.73 -5.31 -4.32
CA CYS A 48 -13.88 -5.29 -2.87
C CYS A 48 -15.34 -5.08 -2.48
N GLY A 49 -15.99 -6.12 -1.96
CA GLY A 49 -17.42 -6.06 -1.59
C GLY A 49 -18.36 -5.96 -2.79
N ASP A 50 -19.61 -5.56 -2.54
CA ASP A 50 -20.69 -5.56 -3.52
C ASP A 50 -20.77 -4.28 -4.39
N ASP A 51 -20.01 -3.23 -4.05
CA ASP A 51 -20.06 -1.90 -4.68
C ASP A 51 -19.04 -1.73 -5.84
N ASP A 52 -18.56 -2.84 -6.42
CA ASP A 52 -17.56 -2.85 -7.50
C ASP A 52 -16.33 -1.98 -7.17
N LEU A 53 -15.90 -1.94 -5.90
CA LEU A 53 -14.74 -1.16 -5.49
C LEU A 53 -13.43 -1.80 -6.01
N PRO A 54 -12.40 -1.01 -6.36
CA PRO A 54 -11.16 -1.55 -6.89
C PRO A 54 -10.47 -2.56 -5.96
N ALA A 55 -9.99 -3.66 -6.52
CA ALA A 55 -9.39 -4.78 -5.78
C ALA A 55 -8.19 -4.39 -4.88
N PHE A 56 -7.47 -3.30 -5.19
CA PHE A 56 -6.36 -2.82 -4.36
C PHE A 56 -6.78 -2.31 -2.97
N LEU A 57 -8.09 -2.13 -2.72
CA LEU A 57 -8.60 -1.67 -1.43
C LEU A 57 -8.73 -2.78 -0.38
N CYS A 58 -8.67 -4.05 -0.79
CA CYS A 58 -8.90 -5.22 0.08
C CYS A 58 -8.02 -6.43 -0.23
N SER A 59 -7.42 -6.51 -1.44
CA SER A 59 -6.61 -7.62 -1.90
C SER A 59 -5.25 -7.15 -2.41
N GLY A 60 -4.34 -8.10 -2.61
CA GLY A 60 -2.97 -7.82 -2.96
C GLY A 60 -2.18 -7.15 -1.84
N VAL A 61 -0.93 -6.86 -2.15
CA VAL A 61 0.04 -6.26 -1.23
C VAL A 61 0.53 -4.97 -1.85
N LEU A 62 0.25 -3.85 -1.20
CA LEU A 62 0.70 -2.53 -1.62
C LEU A 62 1.98 -2.19 -0.87
N LEU A 63 3.11 -2.20 -1.58
CA LEU A 63 4.43 -2.06 -0.96
C LEU A 63 5.26 -0.95 -1.62
N ARG A 64 6.13 -0.32 -0.83
CA ARG A 64 7.10 0.66 -1.33
C ARG A 64 8.47 0.33 -0.78
N GLY A 65 9.43 0.19 -1.70
CA GLY A 65 10.85 0.12 -1.34
C GLY A 65 11.39 1.48 -0.92
N THR A 66 12.29 1.49 0.07
CA THR A 66 12.88 2.70 0.64
C THR A 66 14.38 2.52 0.91
N VAL A 67 15.03 3.60 1.33
CA VAL A 67 16.40 3.57 1.86
C VAL A 67 16.35 4.17 3.25
N ALA A 68 16.74 3.39 4.26
CA ALA A 68 16.80 3.86 5.63
C ALA A 68 17.83 5.00 5.80
N SER A 69 17.52 5.99 6.63
CA SER A 69 18.40 7.12 6.87
C SER A 69 18.11 7.81 8.21
N ASP A 70 19.15 8.37 8.84
CA ASP A 70 18.97 9.26 10.00
C ASP A 70 18.59 10.70 9.59
N LYS A 71 18.51 10.99 8.29
CA LYS A 71 18.26 12.35 7.76
C LYS A 71 16.79 12.63 7.43
N TYR A 72 15.99 11.58 7.30
CA TYR A 72 14.58 11.64 6.93
C TYR A 72 13.91 10.33 7.34
N HIS A 73 12.59 10.34 7.46
CA HIS A 73 11.82 9.13 7.73
C HIS A 73 11.45 8.40 6.44
N SER A 74 11.63 7.07 6.40
CA SER A 74 11.39 6.26 5.19
C SER A 74 9.95 6.34 4.66
N TRP A 75 8.98 6.65 5.51
CA TRP A 75 7.57 6.81 5.14
C TRP A 75 7.18 8.24 4.72
N ASN A 76 8.11 9.20 4.78
CA ASN A 76 7.84 10.55 4.30
C ASN A 76 7.99 10.62 2.77
N PRO A 77 7.07 11.31 2.06
CA PRO A 77 7.23 11.57 0.64
C PRO A 77 8.51 12.37 0.36
N ASN A 78 9.30 11.94 -0.61
CA ASN A 78 10.50 12.66 -1.00
C ASN A 78 10.15 14.04 -1.61
N PRO A 79 11.10 14.98 -1.75
CA PRO A 79 10.80 16.32 -2.26
C PRO A 79 10.10 16.33 -3.62
N HIS A 80 10.47 15.41 -4.51
CA HIS A 80 9.83 15.30 -5.82
C HIS A 80 8.36 14.86 -5.70
N SER A 81 8.03 13.89 -4.84
CA SER A 81 6.65 13.48 -4.59
C SER A 81 5.83 14.61 -3.98
N GLN A 82 6.42 15.43 -3.10
CA GLN A 82 5.76 16.63 -2.56
C GLN A 82 5.41 17.65 -3.66
N GLU A 83 6.31 17.84 -4.63
CA GLU A 83 6.11 18.75 -5.75
C GLU A 83 5.11 18.20 -6.78
N SER A 84 5.27 16.93 -7.17
CA SER A 84 4.43 16.31 -8.21
C SER A 84 3.04 15.99 -7.70
N GLY A 85 2.88 15.67 -6.41
CA GLY A 85 1.65 15.22 -5.79
C GLY A 85 1.42 13.71 -5.86
N GLY A 86 2.40 12.91 -6.33
CA GLY A 86 2.32 11.46 -6.44
C GLY A 86 3.45 10.70 -5.74
N VAL A 87 3.11 9.57 -5.11
CA VAL A 87 4.06 8.63 -4.49
C VAL A 87 3.92 7.26 -5.14
N SER A 88 5.04 6.73 -5.64
CA SER A 88 5.10 5.44 -6.32
C SER A 88 5.16 4.25 -5.36
N PHE A 89 4.36 3.23 -5.64
CA PHE A 89 4.32 1.94 -4.96
C PHE A 89 4.36 0.82 -6.00
N SER A 90 4.53 -0.41 -5.54
CA SER A 90 4.25 -1.61 -6.31
C SER A 90 3.06 -2.35 -5.70
N TYR A 91 2.32 -3.07 -6.55
CA TYR A 91 1.19 -3.88 -6.17
C TYR A 91 1.46 -5.35 -6.50
N LEU A 92 1.58 -6.20 -5.48
CA LEU A 92 1.90 -7.62 -5.64
C LEU A 92 0.67 -8.49 -5.32
N ARG A 93 0.35 -9.40 -6.22
CA ARG A 93 -0.73 -10.38 -6.05
C ARG A 93 -0.38 -11.67 -6.80
N HIS A 94 -1.06 -12.77 -6.48
CA HIS A 94 -0.77 -14.07 -7.06
C HIS A 94 -0.87 -14.09 -8.60
N ASP A 95 -1.76 -13.29 -9.18
CA ASP A 95 -1.89 -13.08 -10.63
C ASP A 95 -1.11 -11.86 -11.17
N VAL A 96 -0.34 -11.16 -10.31
CA VAL A 96 0.44 -9.96 -10.63
C VAL A 96 1.88 -10.11 -10.11
N LYS A 97 2.61 -11.06 -10.68
CA LYS A 97 3.97 -11.40 -10.23
C LYS A 97 5.04 -10.52 -10.90
N PHE A 98 6.05 -10.12 -10.12
CA PHE A 98 7.29 -9.49 -10.57
C PHE A 98 8.46 -9.97 -9.69
N SER A 99 9.69 -9.96 -10.21
CA SER A 99 10.86 -10.52 -9.51
C SER A 99 11.77 -9.47 -8.88
N GLU A 100 11.54 -8.19 -9.19
CA GLU A 100 12.39 -7.08 -8.82
C GLU A 100 11.56 -5.92 -8.27
N LEU A 101 12.15 -5.12 -7.38
CA LEU A 101 11.61 -3.81 -6.98
C LEU A 101 12.36 -2.73 -7.74
N ALA A 102 11.73 -1.56 -7.90
CA ALA A 102 12.40 -0.38 -8.43
C ALA A 102 13.74 -0.16 -7.71
N PHE A 103 14.78 0.19 -8.47
CA PHE A 103 16.14 0.41 -7.98
C PHE A 103 16.75 -0.74 -7.16
N ASN A 104 16.20 -1.96 -7.24
CA ASN A 104 16.61 -3.12 -6.43
C ASN A 104 16.58 -2.84 -4.92
N TYR A 105 15.56 -2.10 -4.44
CA TYR A 105 15.37 -1.93 -3.00
C TYR A 105 15.29 -3.28 -2.28
N ASN A 106 15.96 -3.36 -1.13
CA ASN A 106 16.00 -4.55 -0.29
C ASN A 106 15.14 -4.43 0.98
N ASN A 107 14.59 -3.25 1.28
CA ASN A 107 13.67 -3.04 2.39
C ASN A 107 12.66 -1.96 2.04
N GLY A 108 11.65 -1.83 2.89
CA GLY A 108 10.59 -0.85 2.74
C GLY A 108 9.44 -1.12 3.68
N TYR A 109 8.25 -0.67 3.30
CA TYR A 109 7.04 -0.87 4.10
C TYR A 109 5.85 -1.30 3.24
N ILE A 110 4.86 -1.89 3.92
CA ILE A 110 3.59 -2.37 3.36
C ILE A 110 2.46 -1.55 3.97
N PHE A 111 1.57 -1.04 3.11
CA PHE A 111 0.32 -0.47 3.55
C PHE A 111 -0.74 -1.56 3.70
N SER A 112 -1.48 -1.49 4.80
CA SER A 112 -2.70 -2.26 5.03
C SER A 112 -3.79 -1.88 4.03
N PRO A 113 -4.73 -2.81 3.74
CA PRO A 113 -5.88 -2.53 2.89
C PRO A 113 -6.78 -1.46 3.52
N TYR A 114 -7.34 -0.58 2.69
CA TYR A 114 -8.13 0.57 3.15
C TYR A 114 -9.53 0.21 3.66
N ILE A 115 -10.04 -0.98 3.33
CA ILE A 115 -11.37 -1.44 3.78
C ILE A 115 -11.31 -2.14 5.16
N GLU A 116 -10.14 -2.59 5.61
CA GLU A 116 -9.94 -2.98 7.01
C GLU A 116 -9.92 -1.68 7.84
N ASN A 117 -11.06 -1.37 8.45
CA ASN A 117 -11.38 -0.09 9.10
C ASN A 117 -10.35 0.32 10.18
N LEU A 118 -9.27 0.98 9.77
CA LEU A 118 -8.31 1.61 10.65
C LEU A 118 -8.81 3.01 10.99
N ALA A 119 -9.68 3.09 12.00
CA ALA A 119 -10.05 4.38 12.57
C ALA A 119 -8.76 5.23 12.77
N ASP A 120 -8.81 6.49 12.32
CA ASP A 120 -7.73 7.49 12.41
C ASP A 120 -6.54 7.34 11.44
N LYS A 121 -6.55 6.39 10.50
CA LYS A 121 -5.56 6.34 9.40
C LYS A 121 -6.06 7.06 8.15
N ILE A 122 -5.12 7.67 7.41
CA ILE A 122 -5.42 8.23 6.09
C ILE A 122 -5.41 7.12 5.03
N HIS A 123 -6.21 7.30 3.99
CA HIS A 123 -6.22 6.46 2.80
C HIS A 123 -5.85 7.35 1.60
N PRO A 124 -4.55 7.48 1.28
CA PRO A 124 -4.14 8.22 0.09
C PRO A 124 -4.85 7.67 -1.15
N GLU A 125 -5.43 8.54 -1.96
CA GLU A 125 -6.15 8.13 -3.16
C GLU A 125 -5.21 7.41 -4.13
N THR A 126 -5.61 6.25 -4.66
CA THR A 126 -4.91 5.59 -5.75
C THR A 126 -5.26 6.28 -7.07
N LEU A 127 -4.26 6.86 -7.74
CA LEU A 127 -4.44 7.71 -8.90
C LEU A 127 -4.38 6.93 -10.22
N CYS A 128 -3.34 6.12 -10.40
CA CYS A 128 -3.15 5.35 -11.62
C CYS A 128 -2.33 4.08 -11.40
N TYR A 129 -2.44 3.16 -12.35
CA TYR A 129 -1.69 1.90 -12.37
C TYR A 129 -1.02 1.68 -13.74
N PHE A 130 0.28 1.40 -13.70
CA PHE A 130 1.10 1.01 -14.84
C PHE A 130 1.50 -0.47 -14.70
N PRO A 131 1.26 -1.31 -15.72
CA PRO A 131 1.66 -2.72 -15.68
C PRO A 131 3.17 -2.95 -15.53
N VAL A 132 4.01 -1.98 -15.90
CA VAL A 132 5.49 -1.96 -15.82
C VAL A 132 5.92 -0.61 -15.23
N ASP A 133 7.12 -0.52 -14.63
CA ASP A 133 7.75 0.75 -14.24
C ASP A 133 7.64 1.78 -15.38
N ALA A 134 7.04 2.94 -15.07
CA ALA A 134 6.73 3.98 -16.03
C ALA A 134 7.58 5.24 -15.83
N SER A 135 8.61 5.16 -14.99
CA SER A 135 9.51 6.27 -14.65
C SER A 135 8.73 7.51 -14.24
N THR A 136 7.76 7.33 -13.33
CA THR A 136 6.74 8.35 -12.99
C THR A 136 7.30 9.66 -12.46
N ALA A 137 8.54 9.66 -11.99
CA ALA A 137 9.26 10.89 -11.61
C ALA A 137 9.42 11.91 -12.76
N TYR A 138 9.28 11.49 -14.02
CA TYR A 138 9.40 12.36 -15.19
C TYR A 138 8.05 12.63 -15.88
N ARG A 139 6.95 12.20 -15.26
CA ARG A 139 5.59 12.35 -15.78
C ARG A 139 4.89 13.54 -15.14
N ASN A 140 4.06 14.22 -15.91
CA ASN A 140 3.16 15.24 -15.36
C ASN A 140 1.94 14.60 -14.68
N ASP A 141 1.01 15.44 -14.22
CA ASP A 141 -0.26 15.01 -13.60
C ASP A 141 -0.04 14.01 -12.47
N LYS A 142 0.76 14.41 -11.46
CA LYS A 142 1.12 13.59 -10.30
C LYS A 142 1.79 12.26 -10.64
N GLY A 143 2.37 12.13 -11.82
CA GLY A 143 3.00 10.90 -12.30
C GLY A 143 2.10 10.05 -13.21
N CYS A 144 0.82 10.41 -13.38
CA CYS A 144 -0.16 9.65 -14.15
C CYS A 144 -0.33 10.12 -15.60
N GLY A 145 0.17 11.31 -15.93
CA GLY A 145 0.16 11.85 -17.27
C GLY A 145 1.40 11.48 -18.07
N TYR A 146 1.62 12.14 -19.20
CA TYR A 146 2.69 11.81 -20.13
C TYR A 146 4.08 12.30 -19.65
N SER A 147 5.13 11.66 -20.18
CA SER A 147 6.53 12.09 -19.98
C SER A 147 7.00 13.01 -21.12
N SER A 148 7.86 13.99 -20.82
CA SER A 148 8.38 14.93 -21.83
C SER A 148 9.02 14.19 -23.01
N GLY A 149 8.64 14.54 -24.23
CA GLY A 149 9.05 13.84 -25.45
C GLY A 149 8.14 12.66 -25.86
N TYR A 150 7.18 12.27 -25.02
CA TYR A 150 6.26 11.16 -25.25
C TYR A 150 4.79 11.58 -25.05
N PRO A 151 4.23 12.48 -25.89
CA PRO A 151 2.87 13.00 -25.70
C PRO A 151 1.78 11.91 -25.75
N ASN A 152 2.05 10.75 -26.36
CA ASN A 152 1.14 9.60 -26.36
C ASN A 152 1.20 8.80 -25.04
N GLY A 153 1.94 9.26 -24.04
CA GLY A 153 1.98 8.66 -22.69
C GLY A 153 0.83 9.08 -21.77
N ILE A 154 -0.19 9.79 -22.28
CA ILE A 154 -1.38 10.20 -21.51
C ILE A 154 -2.17 8.97 -20.99
N PRO A 155 -3.11 9.14 -20.03
CA PRO A 155 -3.87 8.02 -19.48
C PRO A 155 -4.50 7.13 -20.57
N CYS A 156 -4.47 5.82 -20.38
CA CYS A 156 -4.85 4.83 -21.40
C CYS A 156 -6.26 5.08 -21.94
N GLN A 157 -7.21 5.36 -21.05
CA GLN A 157 -8.60 5.60 -21.39
C GLN A 157 -8.78 6.82 -22.30
N GLN A 158 -7.94 7.85 -22.17
CA GLN A 158 -7.97 9.03 -23.04
C GLN A 158 -7.49 8.73 -24.47
N GLN A 159 -6.85 7.59 -24.68
CA GLN A 159 -6.41 7.10 -25.98
C GLN A 159 -7.32 6.00 -26.55
N GLY A 160 -8.41 5.68 -25.85
CA GLY A 160 -9.28 4.56 -26.21
C GLY A 160 -8.70 3.18 -25.89
N ILE A 161 -7.64 3.13 -25.07
CA ILE A 161 -7.07 1.88 -24.55
C ILE A 161 -7.75 1.59 -23.21
N THR A 162 -8.68 0.63 -23.22
CA THR A 162 -9.48 0.25 -22.04
C THR A 162 -9.36 -1.23 -21.70
N THR A 163 -8.66 -2.04 -22.49
CA THR A 163 -8.44 -3.47 -22.20
C THR A 163 -6.96 -3.83 -22.11
N ALA A 164 -6.67 -4.93 -21.41
CA ALA A 164 -5.33 -5.50 -21.31
C ALA A 164 -4.74 -5.83 -22.69
N GLU A 165 -5.53 -6.38 -23.60
CA GLU A 165 -5.10 -6.74 -24.96
C GLU A 165 -4.74 -5.51 -25.78
N GLN A 166 -5.53 -4.43 -25.67
CA GLN A 166 -5.22 -3.16 -26.31
C GLN A 166 -3.92 -2.57 -25.76
N TRP A 167 -3.74 -2.62 -24.44
CA TRP A 167 -2.51 -2.17 -23.81
C TRP A 167 -1.31 -2.97 -24.29
N VAL A 168 -1.39 -4.31 -24.34
CA VAL A 168 -0.32 -5.18 -24.85
C VAL A 168 0.03 -4.85 -26.30
N ASN A 169 -0.98 -4.69 -27.16
CA ASN A 169 -0.75 -4.33 -28.56
C ASN A 169 -0.08 -2.96 -28.68
N ASN A 170 -0.52 -1.98 -27.89
CA ASN A 170 0.11 -0.65 -27.85
C ASN A 170 1.53 -0.74 -27.31
N TYR A 171 1.76 -1.50 -26.25
CA TYR A 171 3.08 -1.70 -25.64
C TYR A 171 4.05 -2.31 -26.67
N VAL A 172 3.70 -3.45 -27.28
CA VAL A 172 4.56 -4.10 -28.28
C VAL A 172 4.79 -3.23 -29.53
N TYR A 173 3.78 -2.46 -29.96
CA TYR A 173 3.87 -1.60 -31.14
C TYR A 173 4.67 -0.31 -30.91
N VAL A 174 4.50 0.32 -29.75
CA VAL A 174 5.13 1.61 -29.40
C VAL A 174 6.54 1.42 -28.81
N ILE A 175 6.86 0.24 -28.26
CA ILE A 175 7.99 0.06 -27.32
C ILE A 175 8.94 -1.02 -27.83
N GLN A 176 9.84 -0.64 -28.74
CA GLN A 176 11.19 -1.25 -28.78
C GLN A 176 12.01 -0.74 -27.57
N TYR A 177 11.52 -1.00 -26.34
CA TYR A 177 12.15 -0.68 -25.04
C TYR A 177 12.12 0.79 -24.55
N ASN A 178 11.06 1.55 -24.80
CA ASN A 178 10.90 2.91 -24.26
C ASN A 178 9.80 3.02 -23.18
N ASN A 179 10.14 2.67 -21.93
CA ASN A 179 9.22 2.68 -20.77
C ASN A 179 8.45 4.01 -20.60
N PRO A 180 9.03 5.20 -20.86
CA PRO A 180 8.29 6.47 -20.85
C PRO A 180 7.09 6.59 -21.79
N ALA A 181 7.03 5.81 -22.89
CA ALA A 181 6.00 5.93 -23.91
C ALA A 181 4.72 5.12 -23.62
N GLN A 182 4.72 4.26 -22.61
CA GLN A 182 3.54 3.48 -22.22
C GLN A 182 2.43 4.39 -21.66
N CYS A 183 1.18 3.93 -21.65
CA CYS A 183 0.10 4.61 -20.93
C CYS A 183 -0.14 3.91 -19.57
N GLY A 184 -0.63 4.66 -18.59
CA GLY A 184 -1.14 4.15 -17.32
C GLY A 184 -2.65 4.15 -17.31
N PHE A 185 -3.25 3.19 -16.63
CA PHE A 185 -4.70 3.18 -16.39
C PHE A 185 -5.02 4.20 -15.30
N ASP A 186 -5.89 5.16 -15.60
CA ASP A 186 -6.53 5.98 -14.58
C ASP A 186 -7.44 5.08 -13.73
N VAL A 187 -7.25 5.09 -12.42
CA VAL A 187 -8.04 4.28 -11.48
C VAL A 187 -8.79 5.15 -10.47
N THR A 188 -9.07 6.39 -10.86
CA THR A 188 -9.94 7.31 -10.12
C THR A 188 -11.38 7.25 -10.66
N GLY A 189 -12.34 7.62 -9.80
CA GLY A 189 -13.74 7.78 -10.21
C GLY A 189 -14.44 6.50 -10.68
N ALA A 190 -15.46 6.69 -11.53
CA ALA A 190 -16.32 5.62 -12.03
C ALA A 190 -15.58 4.71 -13.03
N GLY A 191 -15.73 3.39 -12.87
CA GLY A 191 -15.04 2.40 -13.71
C GLY A 191 -13.59 2.13 -13.31
N SER A 192 -13.11 2.74 -12.22
CA SER A 192 -11.77 2.53 -11.66
C SER A 192 -11.44 1.06 -11.39
N ALA A 193 -12.40 0.29 -10.88
CA ALA A 193 -12.18 -1.12 -10.60
C ALA A 193 -11.95 -1.95 -11.86
N ASP A 194 -12.77 -1.75 -12.89
CA ASP A 194 -12.56 -2.42 -14.17
C ASP A 194 -11.24 -1.96 -14.83
N ALA A 195 -10.92 -0.67 -14.80
CA ALA A 195 -9.65 -0.16 -15.33
C ALA A 195 -8.43 -0.80 -14.63
N PHE A 196 -8.45 -0.86 -13.30
CA PHE A 196 -7.41 -1.52 -12.53
C PHE A 196 -7.29 -3.01 -12.89
N MET A 197 -8.42 -3.70 -12.99
CA MET A 197 -8.47 -5.12 -13.37
C MET A 197 -7.90 -5.38 -14.76
N GLN A 198 -8.16 -4.49 -15.72
CA GLN A 198 -7.54 -4.56 -17.06
C GLN A 198 -6.03 -4.31 -16.99
N GLY A 199 -5.58 -3.37 -16.16
CA GLY A 199 -4.17 -3.12 -15.93
C GLY A 199 -3.43 -4.35 -15.40
N ILE A 200 -3.94 -4.97 -14.34
CA ILE A 200 -3.25 -6.14 -13.75
C ILE A 200 -3.30 -7.38 -14.65
N LYS A 201 -4.37 -7.55 -15.46
CA LYS A 201 -4.52 -8.66 -16.42
C LYS A 201 -3.41 -8.67 -17.49
N VAL A 202 -2.74 -7.56 -17.77
CA VAL A 202 -1.65 -7.49 -18.76
C VAL A 202 -0.59 -8.58 -18.54
N ARG A 203 -0.25 -8.89 -17.28
CA ARG A 203 0.78 -9.89 -16.95
C ARG A 203 0.35 -11.34 -17.24
N SER A 204 -0.93 -11.60 -17.47
CA SER A 204 -1.40 -12.91 -17.98
C SER A 204 -1.27 -13.05 -19.49
N LEU A 205 -1.02 -11.94 -20.20
CA LEU A 205 -0.96 -11.89 -21.67
C LEU A 205 0.47 -11.83 -22.19
N ILE A 206 1.38 -11.23 -21.42
CA ILE A 206 2.80 -11.10 -21.75
C ILE A 206 3.69 -11.30 -20.52
N GLN A 207 4.91 -11.80 -20.73
CA GLN A 207 5.88 -11.98 -19.66
C GLN A 207 6.56 -10.64 -19.33
N LEU A 208 6.44 -10.21 -18.07
CA LEU A 208 7.07 -9.01 -17.53
C LEU A 208 7.78 -9.37 -16.23
N SER A 209 9.10 -9.17 -16.15
CA SER A 209 9.89 -9.45 -14.94
C SER A 209 10.02 -8.25 -14.01
N GLU A 210 10.08 -7.05 -14.60
CA GLU A 210 10.18 -5.76 -13.91
C GLU A 210 8.96 -5.49 -13.02
N ASN A 211 9.10 -4.64 -12.01
CA ASN A 211 7.98 -4.20 -11.16
C ASN A 211 6.88 -3.52 -11.97
N ASN A 212 5.67 -3.53 -11.43
CA ASN A 212 4.62 -2.58 -11.83
C ASN A 212 4.79 -1.28 -11.03
N GLU A 213 3.94 -0.31 -11.36
CA GLU A 213 3.93 0.96 -10.67
C GLU A 213 2.50 1.44 -10.42
N ILE A 214 2.14 1.62 -9.16
CA ILE A 214 0.86 2.18 -8.73
C ILE A 214 1.12 3.50 -8.00
N ILE A 215 0.41 4.56 -8.39
CA ILE A 215 0.65 5.90 -7.87
C ILE A 215 -0.44 6.25 -6.86
N LEU A 216 -0.01 6.64 -5.67
CA LEU A 216 -0.87 7.17 -4.62
C LEU A 216 -0.73 8.68 -4.56
N ALA A 217 -1.80 9.37 -4.16
CA ALA A 217 -1.74 10.79 -3.84
C ALA A 217 -0.75 11.03 -2.69
N THR A 218 0.00 12.12 -2.78
CA THR A 218 0.95 12.49 -1.73
C THR A 218 0.25 12.88 -0.43
N TRP A 219 0.86 12.55 0.69
CA TRP A 219 0.41 12.88 2.04
C TRP A 219 1.34 13.89 2.73
N PRO A 220 0.90 14.54 3.83
CA PRO A 220 1.75 15.43 4.63
C PRO A 220 3.03 14.75 5.16
N GLN A 221 4.07 15.54 5.42
CA GLN A 221 5.25 15.06 6.14
C GLN A 221 4.90 14.75 7.61
N ASP A 222 5.67 13.84 8.21
CA ASP A 222 5.76 13.67 9.67
C ASP A 222 4.44 13.29 10.36
N ILE A 223 3.65 12.44 9.70
CA ILE A 223 2.39 11.87 10.23
C ILE A 223 2.40 10.33 10.34
N PRO A 224 3.47 9.69 10.87
CA PRO A 224 3.56 8.22 10.90
C PRO A 224 2.38 7.54 11.59
N ASP A 225 1.83 8.16 12.63
CA ASP A 225 0.66 7.70 13.37
C ASP A 225 -0.63 7.69 12.53
N LYS A 226 -0.68 8.46 11.43
CA LYS A 226 -1.80 8.49 10.49
C LYS A 226 -1.60 7.60 9.28
N LEU A 227 -0.41 7.06 9.04
CA LEU A 227 -0.18 6.19 7.89
C LEU A 227 -0.64 4.75 8.16
N PRO A 228 -1.25 4.08 7.16
CA PRO A 228 -1.74 2.71 7.29
C PRO A 228 -0.62 1.68 7.14
N ILE A 229 0.57 1.95 7.69
CA ILE A 229 1.70 1.01 7.66
C ILE A 229 1.38 -0.17 8.58
N GLU A 230 1.35 -1.39 8.03
CA GLU A 230 1.11 -2.62 8.80
C GLU A 230 2.37 -3.45 9.02
N ALA A 231 3.39 -3.26 8.19
CA ALA A 231 4.66 -3.97 8.28
C ALA A 231 5.79 -3.18 7.63
N PHE A 232 6.99 -3.30 8.20
CA PHE A 232 8.23 -3.12 7.45
C PHE A 232 8.59 -4.44 6.81
N PHE A 233 9.24 -4.42 5.64
CA PHE A 233 9.70 -5.64 4.99
C PHE A 233 11.18 -5.57 4.68
N TYR A 234 11.79 -6.74 4.52
CA TYR A 234 13.12 -6.86 3.93
C TYR A 234 13.22 -8.07 2.99
N ARG A 235 14.16 -8.00 2.07
CA ARG A 235 14.66 -9.07 1.20
C ARG A 235 16.13 -9.34 1.55
N ALA A 236 16.76 -10.32 0.93
CA ALA A 236 18.17 -10.63 1.14
C ALA A 236 19.05 -9.36 1.13
N GLY A 237 19.77 -9.11 2.22
CA GLY A 237 20.63 -7.93 2.40
C GLY A 237 19.94 -6.66 2.94
N GLY A 238 18.63 -6.68 3.19
CA GLY A 238 17.86 -5.50 3.64
C GLY A 238 17.48 -5.45 5.12
N LEU A 239 17.79 -6.49 5.91
CA LEU A 239 17.32 -6.59 7.30
C LEU A 239 17.73 -5.38 8.16
N SER A 240 18.98 -4.91 8.02
CA SER A 240 19.47 -3.76 8.78
C SER A 240 18.68 -2.47 8.50
N GLY A 241 18.24 -2.28 7.24
CA GLY A 241 17.38 -1.16 6.84
C GLY A 241 15.99 -1.25 7.46
N ALA A 242 15.34 -2.42 7.37
CA ALA A 242 14.03 -2.63 7.99
C ALA A 242 14.07 -2.48 9.52
N GLN A 243 15.15 -2.96 10.16
CA GLN A 243 15.38 -2.79 11.59
C GLN A 243 15.60 -1.33 11.98
N HIS A 244 16.25 -0.53 11.13
CA HIS A 244 16.37 0.92 11.32
C HIS A 244 15.00 1.58 11.26
N ASP A 245 14.25 1.34 10.17
CA ASP A 245 12.93 1.92 9.97
C ASP A 245 11.95 1.53 11.09
N GLN A 246 11.99 0.28 11.58
CA GLN A 246 11.17 -0.16 12.72
C GLN A 246 11.49 0.61 14.00
N ARG A 247 12.78 0.78 14.34
CA ARG A 247 13.20 1.54 15.53
C ARG A 247 12.80 3.01 15.40
N ASP A 248 13.02 3.60 14.24
CA ASP A 248 12.66 4.99 13.97
C ASP A 248 11.16 5.23 14.16
N PHE A 249 10.33 4.38 13.52
CA PHE A 249 8.88 4.45 13.65
C PHE A 249 8.41 4.30 15.10
N HIS A 250 8.95 3.33 15.83
CA HIS A 250 8.63 3.10 17.23
C HIS A 250 9.07 4.28 18.12
N ASN A 251 10.25 4.85 17.90
CA ASN A 251 10.74 5.99 18.68
C ASN A 251 9.84 7.22 18.57
N ILE A 252 9.17 7.39 17.42
CA ILE A 252 8.29 8.55 17.15
C ILE A 252 6.86 8.29 17.63
N THR A 253 6.36 7.07 17.41
CA THR A 253 4.93 6.76 17.61
C THR A 253 4.64 5.98 18.89
N GLY A 254 5.64 5.30 19.46
CA GLY A 254 5.45 4.27 20.49
C GLY A 254 4.78 2.98 19.97
N VAL A 255 4.47 2.89 18.67
CA VAL A 255 3.83 1.72 18.07
C VAL A 255 4.89 0.77 17.53
N ILE A 256 4.72 -0.52 17.82
CA ILE A 256 5.55 -1.58 17.28
C ILE A 256 4.88 -2.12 16.01
N ILE A 257 5.56 -1.96 14.88
CA ILE A 257 5.16 -2.51 13.58
C ILE A 257 6.12 -3.68 13.26
N PRO A 258 5.62 -4.87 12.90
CA PRO A 258 6.49 -6.02 12.67
C PRO A 258 7.34 -5.86 11.42
N ILE A 259 8.52 -6.47 11.44
CA ILE A 259 9.36 -6.71 10.27
C ILE A 259 9.00 -8.07 9.68
N ILE A 260 8.71 -8.09 8.38
CA ILE A 260 8.35 -9.28 7.60
C ILE A 260 9.46 -9.57 6.59
N GLN A 261 10.01 -10.78 6.63
CA GLN A 261 10.87 -11.29 5.57
C GLN A 261 10.01 -11.57 4.34
N MET A 262 10.35 -10.91 3.23
CA MET A 262 9.65 -11.05 1.96
C MET A 262 10.55 -11.73 0.92
N THR A 263 10.00 -12.74 0.24
CA THR A 263 10.60 -13.27 -0.99
C THR A 263 9.70 -12.90 -2.17
N LEU A 264 10.27 -12.31 -3.21
CA LEU A 264 9.52 -12.01 -4.43
C LEU A 264 9.39 -13.27 -5.32
N PRO A 265 8.34 -13.34 -6.15
CA PRO A 265 8.20 -14.38 -7.16
C PRO A 265 9.46 -14.53 -8.04
N TYR A 266 9.84 -15.78 -8.32
CA TYR A 266 10.89 -16.13 -9.28
C TYR A 266 10.52 -17.43 -10.00
N ASN A 267 10.63 -17.49 -11.33
CA ASN A 267 10.35 -18.69 -12.14
C ASN A 267 9.11 -19.48 -11.69
N ASN A 268 7.93 -18.87 -11.82
CA ASN A 268 6.60 -19.38 -11.42
C ASN A 268 6.34 -19.55 -9.91
N GLN A 269 7.35 -19.38 -9.05
CA GLN A 269 7.15 -19.43 -7.60
C GLN A 269 6.28 -18.26 -7.11
N ASP A 270 5.69 -18.44 -5.94
CA ASP A 270 4.91 -17.42 -5.25
C ASP A 270 5.77 -16.53 -4.37
N ALA A 271 5.23 -15.35 -4.06
CA ALA A 271 5.76 -14.53 -2.99
C ALA A 271 5.57 -15.23 -1.65
N SER A 272 6.48 -14.97 -0.70
CA SER A 272 6.31 -15.41 0.69
C SER A 272 6.53 -14.25 1.65
N PHE A 273 5.81 -14.31 2.77
CA PHE A 273 5.82 -13.32 3.83
C PHE A 273 5.96 -14.06 5.17
N ILE A 274 7.12 -13.92 5.81
CA ILE A 274 7.47 -14.70 7.00
C ILE A 274 7.82 -13.72 8.12
N TYR A 275 7.22 -13.93 9.29
CA TYR A 275 7.61 -13.24 10.51
C TYR A 275 8.60 -14.10 11.29
N ASN A 276 9.75 -13.53 11.63
CA ASN A 276 10.72 -14.13 12.53
C ASN A 276 10.93 -13.20 13.74
N PRO A 277 10.77 -13.69 14.99
CA PRO A 277 11.04 -12.89 16.19
C PRO A 277 12.46 -12.33 16.26
N GLU A 278 13.45 -13.09 15.78
CA GLU A 278 14.87 -12.68 15.78
C GLU A 278 15.19 -11.53 14.81
N ASP A 279 14.30 -11.27 13.84
CA ASP A 279 14.48 -10.17 12.89
C ASP A 279 14.06 -8.81 13.50
N GLN A 280 13.30 -8.82 14.59
CA GLN A 280 12.75 -7.61 15.21
C GLN A 280 13.82 -6.84 16.00
N ALA A 281 13.89 -5.53 15.77
CA ALA A 281 14.72 -4.61 16.53
C ALA A 281 14.01 -4.00 17.75
N VAL A 282 12.69 -4.07 17.79
CA VAL A 282 11.84 -3.67 18.91
C VAL A 282 10.88 -4.81 19.22
N ASN A 283 10.80 -5.19 20.51
CA ASN A 283 9.93 -6.26 20.99
C ASN A 283 8.89 -5.70 21.97
N PRO A 284 7.68 -6.30 22.06
CA PRO A 284 6.67 -5.97 23.07
C PRO A 284 7.17 -6.12 24.51
#